data_AF-A0A519VRU2-F1
#
_entry.id   AF-A0A519VRU2-F1
#
_cell.length_a   1.000
_cell.length_b   1.000
_cell.length_c   1.000
_cell.angle_alpha   90.00
_cell.angle_beta   90.00
_cell.angle_gamma   90.00
#
_symmetry.space_group_name_H-M   'P 1'
#
loop_
_entity.id
_entity.type
_entity.pdbx_description
1 polymer ?
#
loop_
_entity_poly.entity_id
_entity_poly.type
_entity_poly.pdbx_seq_one_letter_code
_entity_poly.pdbx_strand_id
1 'polypeptide(L)'
;MAKKAELTKLGKYLIQKSANRAEIFRKTSIKESRLSLLSNDPTTKLTAEELYLIALALDVEPGDFLKAICYDIVLNSPEQQQQLAAKSKKLKR
;
A
#
# COMPACT_ATOMS: atom_id res chain seq x y z
N MET A 1 -9.94 20.69 13.15
CA MET A 1 -11.17 20.08 12.59
C MET A 1 -10.77 18.78 11.89
N ALA A 2 -11.40 17.66 12.25
CA ALA A 2 -10.94 16.30 11.98
C ALA A 2 -10.90 15.97 10.48
N LYS A 3 -9.72 15.59 9.96
CA LYS A 3 -9.57 15.03 8.62
C LYS A 3 -10.30 13.69 8.56
N LYS A 4 -11.29 13.61 7.68
CA LYS A 4 -12.02 12.40 7.32
C LYS A 4 -10.99 11.34 6.90
N ALA A 5 -10.83 10.31 7.72
CA ALA A 5 -9.96 9.18 7.43
C ALA A 5 -10.57 8.38 6.28
N GLU A 6 -10.26 8.76 5.05
CA GLU A 6 -10.44 7.84 3.94
C GLU A 6 -9.43 6.72 4.16
N LEU A 7 -9.90 5.60 4.71
CA LEU A 7 -9.10 4.39 4.80
C LEU A 7 -8.45 4.13 3.44
N THR A 8 -7.16 3.83 3.48
CA THR A 8 -6.42 3.44 2.29
C THR A 8 -7.06 2.19 1.69
N LYS A 9 -6.77 1.90 0.42
CA LYS A 9 -7.25 0.67 -0.25
C LYS A 9 -6.89 -0.58 0.59
N LEU A 10 -5.71 -0.57 1.19
CA LEU A 10 -5.26 -1.55 2.17
C LEU A 10 -6.15 -1.60 3.41
N GLY A 11 -6.43 -0.46 4.01
CA GLY A 11 -7.30 -0.37 5.18
C GLY A 11 -8.71 -0.90 4.92
N LYS A 12 -9.31 -0.56 3.78
CA LYS A 12 -10.61 -1.08 3.34
C LYS A 12 -10.56 -2.59 3.13
N TYR A 13 -9.51 -3.09 2.47
CA TYR A 13 -9.31 -4.52 2.22
C TYR A 13 -9.16 -5.31 3.53
N LEU A 14 -8.40 -4.78 4.49
CA LEU A 14 -8.22 -5.38 5.81
C LEU A 14 -9.53 -5.47 6.59
N ILE A 15 -10.35 -4.42 6.56
CA ILE A 15 -11.70 -4.44 7.18
C ILE A 15 -12.60 -5.46 6.48
N GLN A 16 -12.62 -5.47 5.14
CA GLN A 16 -13.45 -6.38 4.35
C GLN A 16 -13.11 -7.85 4.63
N LYS A 17 -11.82 -8.17 4.80
CA LYS A 17 -11.37 -9.53 5.13
C LYS A 17 -11.57 -9.89 6.61
N SER A 18 -12.13 -8.99 7.43
CA SER A 18 -12.26 -9.15 8.89
C SER A 18 -10.92 -9.48 9.56
N ALA A 19 -9.84 -8.91 9.02
CA ALA A 19 -8.50 -9.10 9.52
C ALA A 19 -8.34 -8.38 10.86
N ASN A 20 -8.25 -9.16 11.95
CA ASN A 20 -8.00 -8.57 13.25
C ASN A 20 -6.55 -8.03 13.29
N ARG A 21 -6.39 -6.73 13.60
CA ARG A 21 -5.07 -6.08 13.70
C ARG A 21 -4.14 -6.82 14.66
N ALA A 22 -4.70 -7.38 15.73
CA ALA A 22 -3.99 -8.20 16.70
C ALA A 22 -3.46 -9.52 16.10
N GLU A 23 -4.22 -10.13 15.18
CA GLU A 23 -3.81 -11.37 14.51
C GLU A 23 -2.71 -11.10 13.48
N ILE A 24 -2.83 -10.01 12.73
CA ILE A 24 -1.76 -9.54 11.83
C ILE A 24 -0.50 -9.21 12.63
N PHE A 25 -0.62 -8.49 13.75
CA PHE A 25 0.53 -8.21 14.62
C PHE A 25 1.23 -9.50 15.08
N ARG A 26 0.47 -10.52 15.49
CA ARG A 26 1.03 -11.81 15.93
C ARG A 26 1.72 -12.58 14.80
N LYS A 27 1.16 -12.56 13.59
CA LYS A 27 1.69 -13.31 12.44
C LYS A 27 2.80 -12.57 11.67
N THR A 28 2.75 -11.25 11.62
CA THR A 28 3.68 -10.41 10.83
C THR A 28 4.72 -9.71 11.68
N SER A 29 4.56 -9.67 13.00
CA SER A 29 5.38 -8.90 13.94
C SER A 29 5.42 -7.38 13.67
N ILE A 30 4.53 -6.87 12.81
CA ILE A 30 4.40 -5.44 12.49
C ILE A 30 3.59 -4.75 13.59
N LYS A 31 4.14 -3.69 14.20
CA LYS A 31 3.49 -2.92 15.26
C LYS A 31 2.11 -2.41 14.84
N GLU A 32 1.14 -2.49 15.76
CA GLU A 32 -0.24 -2.04 15.54
C GLU A 32 -0.32 -0.54 15.15
N SER A 33 0.58 0.28 15.69
CA SER A 33 0.74 1.70 15.30
C SER A 33 1.15 1.86 13.84
N ARG A 34 2.06 1.01 13.34
CA ARG A 34 2.53 1.03 11.95
C ARG A 34 1.42 0.58 11.00
N LEU A 35 0.69 -0.48 11.37
CA LEU A 35 -0.46 -0.97 10.61
C LEU A 35 -1.58 0.10 10.54
N SER A 36 -1.81 0.82 11.64
CA SER A 36 -2.76 1.93 11.69
C SER A 36 -2.34 3.08 10.78
N LEU A 37 -1.05 3.44 10.74
CA LEU A 37 -0.53 4.43 9.79
C LEU A 37 -0.71 3.98 8.33
N LEU A 38 -0.34 2.74 7.99
CA LEU A 38 -0.55 2.12 6.66
C LEU A 38 -2.02 2.17 6.20
N SER A 39 -2.92 1.94 7.13
CA SER A 39 -4.37 1.87 6.88
C SER A 39 -5.03 3.24 6.79
N ASN A 40 -4.42 4.27 7.39
CA ASN A 40 -5.06 5.57 7.61
C ASN A 40 -4.36 6.72 6.88
N ASP A 41 -3.12 6.51 6.44
CA ASP A 41 -2.31 7.52 5.79
C ASP A 41 -2.01 7.10 4.34
N PRO A 42 -2.58 7.81 3.34
CA PRO A 42 -2.39 7.47 1.93
C PRO A 42 -1.00 7.79 1.39
N THR A 43 -0.17 8.53 2.16
CA THR A 43 1.21 8.88 1.77
C THR A 43 2.23 7.88 2.28
N THR A 44 1.82 7.01 3.21
CA THR A 44 2.69 5.98 3.76
C THR A 44 2.87 4.86 2.73
N LYS A 45 4.13 4.64 2.33
CA LYS A 45 4.49 3.57 1.40
C LYS A 45 4.47 2.24 2.14
N LEU A 46 3.59 1.33 1.71
CA LEU A 46 3.64 -0.07 2.11
C LEU A 46 4.85 -0.73 1.46
N THR A 47 5.72 -1.35 2.26
CA THR A 47 6.85 -2.12 1.72
C THR A 47 6.35 -3.47 1.19
N ALA A 48 6.97 -3.98 0.14
CA ALA A 48 6.62 -5.28 -0.43
C ALA A 48 6.71 -6.42 0.61
N GLU A 49 7.67 -6.36 1.55
CA GLU A 49 7.79 -7.31 2.65
C GLU A 49 6.59 -7.24 3.61
N GLU A 50 6.18 -6.04 4.02
CA GLU A 50 5.03 -5.84 4.91
C GLU A 50 3.75 -6.37 4.24
N LEU A 51 3.57 -6.08 2.95
CA LEU A 51 2.48 -6.61 2.13
C LEU A 51 2.46 -8.13 2.13
N TYR A 52 3.61 -8.74 1.84
CA TYR A 52 3.75 -10.19 1.70
C TYR A 52 3.44 -10.90 3.01
N LEU A 53 3.95 -10.39 4.13
CA LEU A 53 3.67 -10.93 5.45
C LEU A 53 2.18 -10.81 5.82
N ILE A 54 1.53 -9.68 5.48
CA ILE A 54 0.10 -9.50 5.71
C ILE A 54 -0.70 -10.51 4.88
N ALA A 55 -0.34 -10.72 3.60
CA ALA A 55 -1.01 -11.69 2.74
C ALA A 55 -0.90 -13.12 3.32
N LEU A 56 0.30 -13.52 3.73
CA LEU A 56 0.53 -14.79 4.43
C LEU A 56 -0.27 -14.89 5.74
N ALA A 57 -0.38 -13.79 6.48
CA ALA A 57 -1.14 -13.78 7.73
C ALA A 57 -2.64 -14.00 7.50
N LEU A 58 -3.15 -13.57 6.36
CA LEU A 58 -4.55 -13.69 5.94
C LEU A 58 -4.87 -14.96 5.17
N ASP A 59 -3.87 -15.84 4.96
CA ASP A 59 -4.01 -17.03 4.11
C ASP A 59 -4.46 -16.66 2.68
N VAL A 60 -3.96 -15.53 2.17
CA VAL A 60 -4.24 -15.04 0.81
C VAL A 60 -2.96 -15.06 0.01
N GLU A 61 -3.06 -15.41 -1.27
CA GLU A 61 -1.92 -15.32 -2.17
C GLU A 61 -1.44 -13.86 -2.27
N PRO A 62 -0.15 -13.58 -2.05
CA PRO A 62 0.40 -12.22 -2.13
C PRO A 62 0.19 -11.58 -3.49
N GLY A 63 0.10 -12.38 -4.56
CA GLY A 63 -0.22 -11.93 -5.91
C GLY A 63 -1.63 -11.34 -6.03
N ASP A 64 -2.64 -12.02 -5.51
CA ASP A 64 -4.02 -11.54 -5.48
C ASP A 64 -4.19 -10.36 -4.54
N PHE A 65 -3.53 -10.40 -3.38
CA PHE A 65 -3.54 -9.28 -2.45
C PHE A 65 -2.98 -8.01 -3.12
N LEU A 66 -1.84 -8.13 -3.82
CA LEU A 66 -1.21 -7.03 -4.54
C LEU A 66 -2.11 -6.50 -5.66
N LYS A 67 -2.73 -7.38 -6.46
CA LYS A 67 -3.69 -6.96 -7.50
C LYS A 67 -4.89 -6.22 -6.90
N ALA A 68 -5.40 -6.66 -5.76
CA ALA A 68 -6.54 -6.03 -5.10
C ALA A 68 -6.23 -4.63 -4.56
N ILE A 69 -5.00 -4.35 -4.15
CA ILE A 69 -4.59 -3.04 -3.61
C ILE A 69 -4.08 -2.10 -4.71
N CYS A 70 -3.42 -2.65 -5.73
CA CYS A 70 -2.75 -1.92 -6.82
C CYS A 70 -3.57 -1.92 -8.13
N TYR A 71 -4.86 -2.25 -8.09
CA TYR A 71 -5.73 -2.32 -9.28
C TYR A 71 -5.78 -1.03 -10.12
N ASP A 72 -5.42 0.10 -9.50
CA ASP A 72 -5.49 1.45 -10.06
C ASP A 72 -4.12 1.95 -10.55
N ILE A 73 -3.06 1.16 -10.37
CA ILE A 73 -1.73 1.50 -10.86
C ILE A 73 -1.69 1.18 -12.34
N VAL A 74 -1.80 2.23 -13.16
CA VAL A 74 -1.66 2.14 -14.61
C VAL A 74 -0.24 2.54 -14.98
N LEU A 75 0.40 1.78 -15.88
CA LEU A 75 1.68 2.15 -16.45
C LEU A 75 1.47 3.41 -17.32
N ASN A 76 2.14 4.51 -16.98
CA ASN A 76 2.08 5.73 -17.79
C ASN A 76 2.55 5.45 -19.23
N SER A 77 1.80 5.93 -20.22
CA SER A 77 2.12 5.82 -21.65
C SER A 77 3.57 6.25 -21.97
N PRO A 78 4.21 5.68 -23.01
CA PRO A 78 5.60 5.97 -23.38
C PRO A 78 5.90 7.46 -23.55
N GLU A 79 4.91 8.26 -23.97
CA GLU A 79 5.02 9.73 -24.12
C GLU A 79 5.22 10.46 -22.77
N GLN A 80 4.62 9.96 -21.68
CA GLN A 80 4.77 10.52 -20.33
C GLN A 80 6.13 10.16 -19.72
N GLN A 81 6.68 8.97 -20.06
CA GLN A 81 8.01 8.53 -19.63
C GLN A 81 9.12 9.39 -20.25
N GLN A 82 8.96 9.81 -21.51
CA GLN A 82 9.89 10.73 -22.19
C GLN A 82 9.89 12.13 -21.56
N GLN A 83 8.75 12.64 -21.11
CA GLN A 83 8.67 13.96 -20.46
C GLN A 83 9.34 13.98 -19.07
N LEU A 84 9.26 12.88 -18.31
CA LEU A 84 9.95 12.72 -17.02
C LEU A 84 11.47 12.63 -17.21
N ALA A 85 11.94 11.86 -18.21
CA ALA A 85 13.36 11.77 -18.55
C ALA A 85 13.95 13.12 -19.01
N ALA A 86 13.17 13.92 -19.75
CA ALA A 86 13.58 15.26 -20.18
C ALA A 86 13.68 16.26 -19.01
N LYS A 87 12.84 16.12 -17.98
CA LYS A 87 12.89 16.98 -16.77
C LYS A 87 14.10 16.69 -15.89
N SER A 88 14.55 15.44 -15.78
CA SER A 88 15.76 15.09 -15.02
C SER A 88 17.05 15.67 -15.62
N LYS A 89 17.09 15.95 -16.94
CA LYS A 89 18.23 16.60 -17.60
C LYS A 89 18.32 18.12 -17.37
N LYS A 90 17.24 18.79 -16.97
CA LYS A 90 17.23 20.25 -16.74
C LYS A 90 17.65 20.69 -15.33
N LEU A 91 17.69 19.78 -14.35
CA LEU A 91 18.10 20.11 -12.96
C LEU A 91 19.62 19.96 -12.73
N LYS A 92 20.40 19.60 -13.75
CA LYS A 92 21.87 19.50 -13.72
C LYS A 92 22.59 20.58 -14.55
N ARG A 93 22.00 21.75 -14.72
CA ARG A 93 22.70 22.90 -15.33
C ARG A 93 22.57 24.13 -14.44
#